data_AF-A0A535PGT6-F1
#
_entry.id   AF-A0A535PGT6-F1
#
_cell.length_a   1.000
_cell.length_b   1.000
_cell.length_c   1.000
_cell.angle_alpha   90.00
_cell.angle_beta   90.00
_cell.angle_gamma   90.00
#
_symmetry.space_group_name_H-M   'P 1'
#
loop_
_entity.id
_entity.type
_entity.pdbx_description
1 polymer ?
#
loop_
_entity_poly.entity_id
_entity_poly.type
_entity_poly.pdbx_seq_one_letter_code
_entity_poly.pdbx_strand_id
1 'polypeptide(L)'
;MLAGLGIVDGLLALGYAFAAVRLERAYPFIAIGLAAKVIFPLGWLLAVAGGELTARTLTLVIFEDVVWWIPFAAFLLENAAAGDRLRALAPYGCALLNLVAAGALALLLRPGTEVVSDAAGRIAYISGHELLWRAGWACWIAAALSLLAFYAWWATRLPDWRWGVAALVIASTGLVFDLTAESLLIGWLPKDYAAVAPAASLLTGGPGNGLYTVAGALLTLATPGLKGWLAIWTWTIWGAGFGLSVFTFAGNFVGVAVCSAVLFALFCPWCVVFGRRLA
;
A
#
# COMPACT_ATOMS: atom_id res chain seq x y z
N MET A 1 27.90 -24.72 -7.29
CA MET A 1 27.39 -23.33 -7.15
C MET A 1 26.11 -23.27 -6.32
N LEU A 2 25.06 -24.02 -6.67
CA LEU A 2 23.79 -24.06 -5.92
C LEU A 2 23.92 -24.46 -4.43
N ALA A 3 24.77 -25.45 -4.11
CA ALA A 3 25.01 -25.85 -2.71
C ALA A 3 25.73 -24.77 -1.87
N GLY A 4 26.55 -23.91 -2.51
CA GLY A 4 27.23 -22.81 -1.83
C GLY A 4 26.27 -21.65 -1.52
N LEU A 5 25.35 -21.36 -2.44
CA LEU A 5 24.27 -20.39 -2.23
C LEU A 5 23.37 -20.81 -1.05
N GLY A 6 22.93 -22.08 -1.01
CA GLY A 6 22.10 -22.57 0.09
C GLY A 6 22.77 -22.48 1.48
N ILE A 7 24.09 -22.62 1.55
CA ILE A 7 24.84 -22.44 2.82
C ILE A 7 24.86 -20.96 3.23
N VAL A 8 25.09 -20.05 2.28
CA VAL A 8 25.07 -18.60 2.53
C VAL A 8 23.67 -18.16 2.98
N ASP A 9 22.62 -18.63 2.30
CA ASP A 9 21.23 -18.33 2.66
C ASP A 9 20.88 -18.90 4.03
N GLY A 10 21.33 -20.12 4.34
CA GLY A 10 21.15 -20.74 5.66
C GLY A 10 21.85 -19.96 6.78
N LEU A 11 23.06 -19.47 6.54
CA LEU A 11 23.80 -18.64 7.51
C LEU A 11 23.13 -17.28 7.71
N LEU A 12 22.64 -16.64 6.63
CA LEU A 12 21.87 -15.41 6.71
C LEU A 12 20.58 -15.63 7.50
N ALA A 13 19.86 -16.74 7.25
CA ALA A 13 18.66 -17.09 7.99
C ALA A 13 18.92 -17.27 9.50
N LEU A 14 20.02 -17.91 9.88
CA LEU A 14 20.45 -18.00 11.29
C LEU A 14 20.78 -16.62 11.87
N GLY A 15 21.42 -15.74 11.09
CA GLY A 15 21.67 -14.35 11.46
C GLY A 15 20.38 -13.57 11.71
N TYR A 16 19.36 -13.76 10.86
CA TYR A 16 18.05 -13.14 11.05
C TYR A 16 17.28 -13.73 12.23
N ALA A 17 17.37 -15.04 12.47
CA ALA A 17 16.78 -15.67 13.65
C ALA A 17 17.42 -15.13 14.95
N PHE A 18 18.74 -14.92 14.95
CA PHE A 18 19.43 -14.25 16.05
C PHE A 18 18.98 -12.80 16.21
N ALA A 19 18.89 -12.05 15.10
CA ALA A 19 18.42 -10.67 15.09
C ALA A 19 16.99 -10.52 15.65
N ALA A 20 16.10 -11.47 15.36
CA ALA A 20 14.73 -11.47 15.85
C ALA A 20 14.63 -11.64 17.38
N VAL A 21 15.61 -12.30 18.01
CA VAL A 21 15.66 -12.50 19.48
C VAL A 21 16.44 -11.39 20.18
N ARG A 22 17.41 -10.77 19.49
CA ARG A 22 18.30 -9.73 20.04
C ARG A 22 18.40 -8.55 19.10
N LEU A 23 17.29 -7.83 18.92
CA LEU A 23 17.19 -6.67 18.03
C LEU A 23 18.27 -5.63 18.34
N GLU A 24 18.62 -5.42 19.61
CA GLU A 24 19.64 -4.46 20.04
C GLU A 24 21.06 -4.76 19.53
N ARG A 25 21.31 -6.00 19.06
CA ARG A 25 22.59 -6.44 18.48
C ARG A 25 22.49 -6.82 17.01
N ALA A 26 21.31 -6.64 16.40
CA ALA A 26 21.01 -7.11 15.06
C ALA A 26 21.61 -6.24 13.94
N TYR A 27 22.02 -5.00 14.25
CA TYR A 27 22.46 -4.01 13.27
C TYR A 27 23.46 -4.53 12.22
N PRO A 28 24.60 -5.16 12.58
CA PRO A 28 25.54 -5.66 11.57
C PRO A 28 24.95 -6.76 10.69
N PHE A 29 24.10 -7.63 11.24
CA PHE A 29 23.46 -8.71 10.47
C PHE A 29 22.43 -8.15 9.48
N ILE A 30 21.63 -7.18 9.91
CA ILE A 30 20.63 -6.55 9.03
C ILE A 30 21.30 -5.67 7.97
N ALA A 31 22.42 -5.00 8.29
CA ALA A 31 23.20 -4.24 7.33
C ALA A 31 23.81 -5.13 6.23
N ILE A 32 24.40 -6.28 6.63
CA ILE A 32 24.89 -7.29 5.68
C ILE A 32 23.73 -7.84 4.85
N GLY A 33 22.59 -8.11 5.49
CA GLY A 33 21.38 -8.55 4.83
C GLY A 33 20.92 -7.58 3.74
N LEU A 34 20.82 -6.28 4.05
CA LEU A 34 20.47 -5.25 3.08
C LEU A 34 21.49 -5.16 1.94
N ALA A 35 22.78 -5.23 2.24
CA ALA A 35 23.82 -5.22 1.21
C ALA A 35 23.67 -6.39 0.23
N ALA A 36 23.44 -7.60 0.75
CA ALA A 36 23.17 -8.77 -0.08
C ALA A 36 21.92 -8.56 -0.95
N LYS A 37 20.83 -8.07 -0.34
CA LYS A 37 19.56 -7.80 -1.03
C LYS A 37 19.67 -6.70 -2.10
N VAL A 38 20.66 -5.82 -2.04
CA VAL A 38 20.94 -4.82 -3.10
C VAL A 38 21.83 -5.39 -4.20
N ILE A 39 22.83 -6.19 -3.83
CA ILE A 39 23.78 -6.80 -4.78
C ILE A 39 23.07 -7.80 -5.69
N PHE A 40 22.14 -8.62 -5.18
CA PHE A 40 21.44 -9.63 -5.97
C PHE A 40 20.63 -9.05 -7.15
N PRO A 41 19.77 -8.03 -6.98
CA PRO A 41 19.09 -7.37 -8.09
C PRO A 41 20.03 -6.73 -9.11
N LEU A 42 21.18 -6.19 -8.68
CA LEU A 42 22.20 -5.67 -9.60
C LEU A 42 22.84 -6.78 -10.43
N GLY A 43 23.18 -7.91 -9.79
CA GLY A 43 23.66 -9.10 -10.49
C GLY A 43 22.63 -9.66 -11.48
N TRP A 44 21.36 -9.67 -11.09
CA TRP A 44 20.26 -10.04 -11.99
C TRP A 44 20.14 -9.11 -13.20
N LEU A 45 20.22 -7.78 -13.01
CA LEU A 45 20.18 -6.82 -14.11
C LEU A 45 21.30 -7.08 -15.12
N LEU A 46 22.51 -7.36 -14.65
CA LEU A 46 23.65 -7.71 -15.51
C LEU A 46 23.42 -9.02 -16.25
N ALA A 47 22.89 -10.05 -15.58
CA ALA A 47 22.59 -11.34 -16.19
C ALA A 47 21.48 -11.27 -17.24
N VAL A 48 20.44 -10.43 -17.03
CA VAL A 48 19.41 -10.16 -18.03
C VAL A 48 19.98 -9.38 -19.22
N ALA A 49 20.80 -8.36 -18.96
CA ALA A 49 21.47 -7.60 -20.01
C ALA A 49 22.43 -8.46 -20.84
N GLY A 50 23.06 -9.47 -20.23
CA GLY A 50 23.91 -10.47 -20.89
C GLY A 50 23.16 -11.61 -21.58
N GLY A 51 21.82 -11.68 -21.45
CA GLY A 51 21.01 -12.75 -22.03
C GLY A 51 21.09 -14.10 -21.29
N GLU A 52 21.71 -14.15 -20.12
CA GLU A 52 21.82 -15.35 -19.28
C GLU A 52 20.52 -15.66 -18.54
N LEU A 53 19.77 -14.61 -18.19
CA LEU A 53 18.46 -14.71 -17.55
C LEU A 53 17.39 -14.00 -18.36
N THR A 54 16.16 -14.50 -18.26
CA THR A 54 14.98 -13.84 -18.84
C THR A 54 14.46 -12.76 -17.91
N ALA A 55 14.01 -11.62 -18.46
CA ALA A 55 13.33 -10.58 -17.68
C ALA A 55 12.08 -11.09 -16.93
N ARG A 56 11.54 -12.27 -17.31
CA ARG A 56 10.43 -12.92 -16.59
C ARG A 56 10.78 -13.32 -15.15
N THR A 57 12.07 -13.44 -14.80
CA THR A 57 12.47 -13.71 -13.41
C THR A 57 12.44 -12.46 -12.52
N LEU A 58 12.07 -11.28 -13.05
CA LEU A 58 11.90 -10.05 -12.27
C LEU A 58 10.97 -10.25 -11.07
N THR A 59 9.89 -11.01 -11.23
CA THR A 59 8.95 -11.30 -10.14
C THR A 59 9.65 -12.00 -8.97
N LEU A 60 10.55 -12.95 -9.25
CA LEU A 60 11.33 -13.62 -8.20
C LEU A 60 12.22 -12.62 -7.47
N VAL A 61 12.95 -11.78 -8.20
CA VAL A 61 13.83 -10.75 -7.61
C VAL A 61 13.06 -9.76 -6.75
N ILE A 62 11.84 -9.39 -7.15
CA ILE A 62 11.00 -8.49 -6.36
C ILE A 62 10.69 -9.12 -5.00
N PHE A 63 10.22 -10.36 -4.95
CA PHE A 63 9.80 -11.02 -3.71
C PHE A 63 10.96 -11.51 -2.85
N GLU A 64 12.03 -12.03 -3.48
CA GLU A 64 13.21 -12.54 -2.79
C GLU A 64 14.06 -11.40 -2.24
N ASP A 65 14.18 -10.27 -2.96
CA ASP A 65 15.17 -9.25 -2.62
C ASP A 65 14.57 -7.88 -2.36
N VAL A 66 13.86 -7.31 -3.34
CA VAL A 66 13.45 -5.89 -3.30
C VAL A 66 12.47 -5.61 -2.15
N VAL A 67 11.51 -6.49 -1.89
CA VAL A 67 10.53 -6.34 -0.80
C VAL A 67 11.23 -6.22 0.56
N TRP A 68 12.36 -6.91 0.75
CA TRP A 68 13.11 -6.90 2.02
C TRP A 68 13.93 -5.64 2.25
N TRP A 69 14.11 -4.79 1.23
CA TRP A 69 14.75 -3.49 1.42
C TRP A 69 13.98 -2.64 2.42
N ILE A 70 12.66 -2.74 2.44
CA ILE A 70 11.78 -1.96 3.32
C ILE A 70 12.04 -2.28 4.81
N PRO A 71 11.85 -3.52 5.30
CA PRO A 71 12.07 -3.82 6.71
C PRO A 71 13.53 -3.62 7.14
N PHE A 72 14.51 -3.93 6.28
CA PHE A 72 15.92 -3.74 6.64
C PHE A 72 16.29 -2.26 6.70
N ALA A 73 15.89 -1.45 5.73
CA ALA A 73 16.13 -0.01 5.79
C ALA A 73 15.39 0.63 6.97
N ALA A 74 14.15 0.23 7.25
CA ALA A 74 13.38 0.74 8.39
C ALA A 74 14.07 0.46 9.72
N PHE A 75 14.62 -0.75 9.90
CA PHE A 75 15.40 -1.13 11.07
C PHE A 75 16.73 -0.36 11.15
N LEU A 76 17.49 -0.27 10.06
CA LEU A 76 18.80 0.41 10.07
C LEU A 76 18.69 1.92 10.25
N LEU A 77 17.54 2.50 9.88
CA LEU A 77 17.21 3.90 10.10
C LEU A 77 16.50 4.14 11.44
N GLU A 78 16.31 3.10 12.25
CA GLU A 78 15.78 3.23 13.61
C GLU A 78 16.74 4.08 14.46
N ASN A 79 16.19 5.11 15.12
CA ASN A 79 16.94 6.12 15.89
C ASN A 79 17.97 6.97 15.11
N ALA A 80 17.98 6.89 13.77
CA ALA A 80 18.77 7.79 12.95
C ALA A 80 17.99 9.06 12.62
N ALA A 81 18.64 10.22 12.67
CA ALA A 81 18.03 11.50 12.27
C ALA A 81 17.49 11.47 10.83
N ALA A 82 18.12 10.70 9.94
CA ALA A 82 17.63 10.47 8.58
C ALA A 82 16.32 9.66 8.57
N GLY A 83 16.19 8.65 9.44
CA GLY A 83 14.96 7.88 9.62
C GLY A 83 13.81 8.73 10.16
N ASP A 84 14.08 9.60 11.12
CA ASP A 84 13.05 10.51 11.66
C ASP A 84 12.56 11.49 10.61
N ARG A 85 13.47 12.06 9.81
CA ARG A 85 13.10 12.91 8.67
C ARG A 85 12.27 12.15 7.64
N LEU A 86 12.65 10.92 7.30
CA LEU A 86 11.92 10.09 6.36
C LEU A 86 10.51 9.77 6.87
N ARG A 87 10.36 9.38 8.14
CA ARG A 87 9.05 9.13 8.75
C ARG A 87 8.20 10.41 8.79
N ALA A 88 8.79 11.57 9.05
CA ALA A 88 8.08 12.85 9.02
C ALA A 88 7.49 13.18 7.64
N LEU A 89 7.99 12.54 6.56
CA LEU A 89 7.42 12.67 5.22
C LEU A 89 6.16 11.82 4.99
N ALA A 90 5.84 10.87 5.88
CA ALA A 90 4.75 9.92 5.68
C ALA A 90 3.38 10.57 5.37
N PRO A 91 2.92 11.63 6.07
CA PRO A 91 1.65 12.28 5.74
C PRO A 91 1.65 12.92 4.35
N TYR A 92 2.78 13.48 3.92
CA TYR A 92 2.91 14.15 2.61
C TYR A 92 3.03 13.13 1.47
N GLY A 93 3.80 12.07 1.69
CA GLY A 93 3.89 10.94 0.75
C GLY A 93 2.53 10.28 0.56
N CYS A 94 1.81 10.04 1.66
CA CYS A 94 0.44 9.52 1.62
C CYS A 94 -0.50 10.44 0.85
N ALA A 95 -0.49 11.74 1.12
CA ALA A 95 -1.31 12.71 0.39
C ALA A 95 -1.02 12.70 -1.12
N LEU A 96 0.26 12.71 -1.50
CA LEU A 96 0.67 12.73 -2.91
C LEU A 96 0.27 11.46 -3.63
N LEU A 97 0.58 10.28 -3.06
CA LEU A 97 0.31 9.00 -3.70
C LEU A 97 -1.20 8.73 -3.83
N ASN A 98 -1.99 9.11 -2.82
CA ASN A 98 -3.45 9.02 -2.91
C ASN A 98 -4.03 10.01 -3.93
N LEU A 99 -3.47 11.21 -4.07
CA LEU A 99 -3.87 12.16 -5.11
C LEU A 99 -3.55 11.63 -6.52
N VAL A 100 -2.37 11.01 -6.69
CA VAL A 100 -1.97 10.37 -7.95
C VAL A 100 -2.90 9.19 -8.26
N ALA A 101 -3.21 8.33 -7.29
CA ALA A 101 -4.14 7.22 -7.47
C ALA A 101 -5.56 7.69 -7.81
N ALA A 102 -6.07 8.73 -7.14
CA ALA A 102 -7.35 9.34 -7.46
C ALA A 102 -7.37 9.92 -8.89
N GLY A 103 -6.29 10.57 -9.32
CA GLY A 103 -6.10 11.03 -10.69
C GLY A 103 -6.07 9.89 -11.70
N ALA A 104 -5.34 8.81 -11.39
CA ALA A 104 -5.30 7.59 -12.21
C ALA A 104 -6.69 6.93 -12.30
N LEU A 105 -7.46 6.89 -11.22
CA LEU A 105 -8.84 6.42 -11.25
C LEU A 105 -9.68 7.25 -12.22
N ALA A 106 -9.64 8.59 -12.08
CA ALA A 106 -10.46 9.49 -12.87
C ALA A 106 -10.11 9.49 -14.37
N LEU A 107 -8.83 9.39 -14.71
CA LEU A 107 -8.32 9.61 -16.07
C LEU A 107 -7.97 8.32 -16.81
N LEU A 108 -7.52 7.28 -16.11
CA LEU A 108 -6.98 6.05 -16.72
C LEU A 108 -7.88 4.84 -16.46
N LEU A 109 -8.37 4.66 -15.23
CA LEU A 109 -9.09 3.43 -14.89
C LEU A 109 -10.59 3.53 -15.18
N ARG A 110 -11.20 4.70 -14.99
CA ARG A 110 -12.65 4.92 -15.10
C ARG A 110 -13.29 4.23 -16.31
N PRO A 111 -12.75 4.31 -17.55
CA PRO A 111 -13.38 3.67 -18.71
C PRO A 111 -13.44 2.14 -18.64
N GLY A 112 -12.60 1.49 -17.83
CA GLY A 112 -12.58 0.04 -17.60
C GLY A 112 -13.34 -0.43 -16.35
N THR A 113 -13.85 0.50 -15.54
CA THR A 113 -14.58 0.21 -14.28
C THR A 113 -16.09 0.13 -14.46
N GLU A 114 -16.79 -0.48 -13.50
CA GLU A 114 -18.24 -0.67 -13.40
C GLU A 114 -19.05 0.63 -13.37
N VAL A 115 -18.40 1.79 -13.24
CA VAL A 115 -19.04 3.09 -13.47
C VAL A 115 -19.54 3.21 -14.91
N VAL A 116 -18.89 2.53 -15.86
CA VAL A 116 -19.38 2.37 -17.23
C VAL A 116 -20.27 1.13 -17.30
N SER A 117 -21.53 1.31 -17.70
CA SER A 117 -22.50 0.20 -17.75
C SER A 117 -22.18 -0.84 -18.82
N ASP A 118 -21.63 -0.42 -19.96
CA ASP A 118 -21.29 -1.31 -21.07
C ASP A 118 -20.07 -2.20 -20.75
N ALA A 119 -20.29 -3.50 -20.58
CA ALA A 119 -19.22 -4.48 -20.34
C ALA A 119 -18.30 -4.65 -21.56
N ALA A 120 -18.84 -4.62 -22.78
CA ALA A 120 -18.05 -4.82 -23.98
C ALA A 120 -17.07 -3.65 -24.19
N GLY A 121 -17.55 -2.41 -24.00
CA GLY A 121 -16.73 -1.20 -24.03
C GLY A 121 -15.61 -1.21 -22.98
N ARG A 122 -15.87 -1.68 -21.76
CA ARG A 122 -14.85 -1.83 -20.70
C ARG A 122 -13.75 -2.81 -21.11
N ILE A 123 -14.13 -3.98 -21.61
CA ILE A 123 -13.19 -5.02 -22.07
C ILE A 123 -12.35 -4.50 -23.25
N ALA A 124 -12.99 -3.82 -24.22
CA ALA A 124 -12.32 -3.23 -25.36
C ALA A 124 -11.32 -2.15 -24.93
N TYR A 125 -11.71 -1.30 -23.96
CA TYR A 125 -10.81 -0.29 -23.40
C TYR A 125 -9.57 -0.92 -22.76
N ILE A 126 -9.76 -1.90 -21.87
CA ILE A 126 -8.65 -2.56 -21.16
C ILE A 126 -7.72 -3.25 -22.16
N SER A 127 -8.28 -3.96 -23.15
CA SER A 127 -7.49 -4.63 -24.20
C SER A 127 -6.66 -3.64 -25.02
N GLY A 128 -7.18 -2.43 -25.26
CA GLY A 128 -6.47 -1.37 -25.98
C GLY A 128 -5.46 -0.59 -25.14
N HIS A 129 -5.51 -0.68 -23.80
CA HIS A 129 -4.74 0.16 -22.88
C HIS A 129 -4.14 -0.63 -21.70
N GLU A 130 -3.72 -1.88 -21.92
CA GLU A 130 -3.26 -2.78 -20.84
C GLU A 130 -2.17 -2.16 -19.95
N LEU A 131 -1.21 -1.45 -20.54
CA LEU A 131 -0.13 -0.82 -19.78
C LEU A 131 -0.68 0.27 -18.83
N LEU A 132 -1.57 1.14 -19.32
CA LEU A 132 -2.18 2.19 -18.52
C LEU A 132 -3.09 1.61 -17.44
N TRP A 133 -3.81 0.54 -17.75
CA TRP A 133 -4.62 -0.21 -16.80
C TRP A 133 -3.77 -0.74 -15.64
N ARG A 134 -2.67 -1.44 -15.95
CA ARG A 134 -1.76 -1.98 -14.94
C ARG A 134 -1.07 -0.87 -14.14
N ALA A 135 -0.63 0.19 -14.81
CA ALA A 135 -0.01 1.34 -14.14
C ALA A 135 -0.99 2.04 -13.19
N GLY A 136 -2.26 2.19 -13.58
CA GLY A 136 -3.29 2.78 -12.73
C GLY A 136 -3.51 1.99 -11.44
N TRP A 137 -3.62 0.66 -11.53
CA TRP A 137 -3.74 -0.19 -10.33
C TRP A 137 -2.45 -0.25 -9.51
N ALA A 138 -1.28 -0.15 -10.13
CA ALA A 138 -0.02 -0.01 -9.39
C ALA A 138 0.02 1.29 -8.57
N CYS A 139 -0.56 2.39 -9.08
CA CYS A 139 -0.73 3.62 -8.28
C CYS A 139 -1.63 3.40 -7.06
N TRP A 140 -2.68 2.57 -7.19
CA TRP A 140 -3.55 2.20 -6.07
C TRP A 140 -2.84 1.39 -4.99
N ILE A 141 -2.05 0.39 -5.39
CA ILE A 141 -1.19 -0.36 -4.46
C ILE A 141 -0.25 0.59 -3.71
N ALA A 142 0.39 1.53 -4.42
CA ALA A 142 1.26 2.51 -3.81
C ALA A 142 0.52 3.43 -2.82
N ALA A 143 -0.71 3.85 -3.16
CA ALA A 143 -1.56 4.64 -2.27
C ALA A 143 -1.94 3.86 -0.99
N ALA A 144 -2.34 2.60 -1.10
CA ALA A 144 -2.67 1.71 0.02
C ALA A 144 -1.48 1.48 0.97
N LEU A 145 -0.29 1.22 0.40
CA LEU A 145 0.96 1.10 1.18
C LEU A 145 1.32 2.41 1.89
N SER A 146 1.15 3.55 1.21
CA SER A 146 1.41 4.87 1.79
C SER A 146 0.45 5.22 2.92
N LEU A 147 -0.81 4.75 2.84
CA LEU A 147 -1.81 4.91 3.89
C LEU A 147 -1.41 4.12 5.14
N LEU A 148 -0.95 2.88 4.98
CA LEU A 148 -0.44 2.08 6.09
C LEU A 148 0.78 2.75 6.75
N ALA A 149 1.70 3.30 5.94
CA ALA A 149 2.85 4.05 6.45
C ALA A 149 2.43 5.31 7.22
N PHE A 150 1.41 6.03 6.74
CA PHE A 150 0.83 7.17 7.44
C PHE A 150 0.18 6.76 8.77
N TYR A 151 -0.56 5.65 8.81
CA TYR A 151 -1.13 5.13 10.06
C TYR A 151 -0.04 4.67 11.03
N ALA A 152 1.06 4.11 10.56
CA ALA A 152 2.21 3.78 11.42
C ALA A 152 2.84 5.04 12.00
N TRP A 153 3.02 6.08 11.20
CA TRP A 153 3.49 7.39 11.65
C TRP A 153 2.55 8.05 12.66
N TRP A 154 1.24 7.88 12.49
CA TRP A 154 0.24 8.42 13.42
C TRP A 154 0.22 7.62 14.73
N ALA A 155 0.31 6.29 14.65
CA ALA A 155 0.33 5.39 15.81
C ALA A 155 1.46 5.72 16.80
N THR A 156 2.64 6.14 16.32
CA THR A 156 3.77 6.52 17.20
C THR A 156 3.53 7.81 18.00
N ARG A 157 2.45 8.54 17.71
CA ARG A 157 2.07 9.79 18.39
C ARG A 157 0.92 9.60 19.37
N LEU A 158 0.40 8.39 19.48
CA LEU A 158 -0.65 8.07 20.44
C LEU A 158 -0.03 7.87 21.83
N PRO A 159 -0.74 8.26 22.91
CA PRO A 159 -0.25 8.04 24.26
C PRO A 159 -0.23 6.56 24.65
N ASP A 160 -1.14 5.75 24.09
CA ASP A 160 -1.20 4.31 24.31
C ASP A 160 -0.96 3.56 22.99
N TRP A 161 0.18 2.87 22.93
CA TRP A 161 0.66 2.13 21.76
C TRP A 161 -0.29 1.01 21.31
N ARG A 162 -1.13 0.49 22.22
CA ARG A 162 -2.05 -0.62 21.93
C ARG A 162 -3.08 -0.23 20.87
N TRP A 163 -3.57 1.01 20.90
CA TRP A 163 -4.48 1.52 19.87
C TRP A 163 -3.80 1.65 18.53
N GLY A 164 -2.54 2.09 18.52
CA GLY A 164 -1.71 2.14 17.32
C GLY A 164 -1.55 0.77 16.68
N VAL A 165 -1.20 -0.24 17.48
CA VAL A 165 -1.06 -1.62 16.99
C VAL A 165 -2.39 -2.20 16.52
N ALA A 166 -3.48 -1.99 17.25
CA ALA A 166 -4.81 -2.44 16.82
C ALA A 166 -5.19 -1.83 15.47
N ALA A 167 -5.00 -0.52 15.29
CA ALA A 167 -5.26 0.15 14.01
C ALA A 167 -4.39 -0.39 12.87
N LEU A 168 -3.10 -0.66 13.14
CA LEU A 168 -2.19 -1.22 12.14
C LEU A 168 -2.56 -2.65 11.74
N VAL A 169 -3.01 -3.49 12.67
CA VAL A 169 -3.50 -4.84 12.35
C VAL A 169 -4.75 -4.76 11.47
N ILE A 170 -5.70 -3.89 11.81
CA ILE A 170 -6.92 -3.67 11.02
C ILE A 170 -6.56 -3.15 9.62
N ALA A 171 -5.73 -2.12 9.51
CA ALA A 171 -5.31 -1.54 8.23
C ALA A 171 -4.49 -2.54 7.38
N SER A 172 -3.62 -3.34 8.00
CA SER A 172 -2.89 -4.41 7.30
C SER A 172 -3.83 -5.47 6.74
N THR A 173 -4.92 -5.78 7.45
CA THR A 173 -5.97 -6.67 6.94
C THR A 173 -6.67 -6.05 5.73
N GLY A 174 -6.99 -4.75 5.79
CA GLY A 174 -7.51 -4.00 4.64
C GLY A 174 -6.57 -4.05 3.42
N LEU A 175 -5.26 -3.89 3.65
CA LEU A 175 -4.23 -3.99 2.61
C LEU A 175 -4.21 -5.36 1.93
N VAL A 176 -4.44 -6.45 2.65
CA VAL A 176 -4.51 -7.78 2.04
C VAL A 176 -5.67 -7.86 1.03
N PHE A 177 -6.83 -7.27 1.35
CA PHE A 177 -7.97 -7.23 0.45
C PHE A 177 -7.69 -6.42 -0.81
N ASP A 178 -7.14 -5.21 -0.65
CA ASP A 178 -6.72 -4.35 -1.77
C ASP A 178 -5.69 -5.06 -2.64
N LEU A 179 -4.55 -5.48 -2.08
CA LEU A 179 -3.49 -6.16 -2.83
C LEU A 179 -4.03 -7.38 -3.61
N THR A 180 -4.97 -8.12 -3.03
CA THR A 180 -5.65 -9.23 -3.72
C THR A 180 -6.48 -8.71 -4.89
N ALA A 181 -7.34 -7.72 -4.66
CA ALA A 181 -8.17 -7.10 -5.68
C ALA A 181 -7.35 -6.51 -6.84
N GLU A 182 -6.35 -5.67 -6.56
CA GLU A 182 -5.56 -5.05 -7.61
C GLU A 182 -4.68 -6.05 -8.35
N SER A 183 -4.17 -7.09 -7.68
CA SER A 183 -3.45 -8.19 -8.34
C SER A 183 -4.35 -8.95 -9.31
N LEU A 184 -5.60 -9.20 -8.93
CA LEU A 184 -6.59 -9.80 -9.81
C LEU A 184 -6.87 -8.92 -11.04
N LEU A 185 -7.05 -7.62 -10.84
CA LEU A 185 -7.30 -6.66 -11.92
C LEU A 185 -6.11 -6.51 -12.86
N ILE A 186 -4.88 -6.55 -12.33
CA ILE A 186 -3.63 -6.48 -13.12
C ILE A 186 -3.38 -7.77 -13.91
N GLY A 187 -3.59 -8.93 -13.28
CA GLY A 187 -3.16 -10.22 -13.79
C GLY A 187 -4.16 -10.93 -14.71
N TRP A 188 -5.46 -10.74 -14.50
CA TRP A 188 -6.50 -11.54 -15.17
C TRP A 188 -7.40 -10.76 -16.13
N LEU A 189 -7.45 -9.43 -16.04
CA LEU A 189 -8.20 -8.63 -17.00
C LEU A 189 -7.32 -8.32 -18.23
N PRO A 190 -7.88 -8.38 -19.45
CA PRO A 190 -9.31 -8.45 -19.77
C PRO A 190 -9.91 -9.87 -19.88
N LYS A 191 -9.10 -10.94 -19.83
CA LYS A 191 -9.50 -12.30 -20.24
C LYS A 191 -10.68 -12.89 -19.44
N ASP A 192 -10.74 -12.65 -18.14
CA ASP A 192 -11.75 -13.22 -17.23
C ASP A 192 -12.63 -12.15 -16.58
N TYR A 193 -12.90 -11.05 -17.30
CA TYR A 193 -13.55 -9.85 -16.78
C TYR A 193 -14.83 -10.15 -15.96
N ALA A 194 -15.74 -10.96 -16.49
CA ALA A 194 -17.03 -11.24 -15.86
C ALA A 194 -16.92 -11.97 -14.51
N ALA A 195 -15.89 -12.81 -14.34
CA ALA A 195 -15.66 -13.54 -13.10
C ALA A 195 -14.84 -12.72 -12.10
N VAL A 196 -13.88 -11.93 -12.60
CA VAL A 196 -12.86 -11.29 -11.77
C VAL A 196 -13.25 -9.88 -11.34
N ALA A 197 -13.81 -9.06 -12.23
CA ALA A 197 -14.09 -7.65 -11.94
C ALA A 197 -15.05 -7.47 -10.75
N PRO A 198 -16.19 -8.18 -10.66
CA PRO A 198 -17.12 -8.00 -9.53
C PRO A 198 -16.49 -8.37 -8.19
N ALA A 199 -15.69 -9.45 -8.15
CA ALA A 199 -15.01 -9.90 -6.95
C ALA A 199 -13.93 -8.89 -6.53
N ALA A 200 -13.10 -8.44 -7.46
CA ALA A 200 -12.06 -7.45 -7.16
C ALA A 200 -12.66 -6.12 -6.67
N SER A 201 -13.68 -5.61 -7.35
CA SER A 201 -14.39 -4.38 -6.96
C SER A 201 -15.05 -4.50 -5.59
N LEU A 202 -15.63 -5.67 -5.27
CA LEU A 202 -16.17 -5.95 -3.94
C LEU A 202 -15.08 -5.93 -2.88
N LEU A 203 -13.93 -6.57 -3.12
CA LEU A 203 -12.83 -6.68 -2.15
C LEU A 203 -12.19 -5.32 -1.83
N THR A 204 -11.86 -4.54 -2.86
CA THR A 204 -11.24 -3.22 -2.67
C THR A 204 -12.24 -2.20 -2.12
N GLY A 205 -13.40 -2.05 -2.76
CA GLY A 205 -14.39 -1.05 -2.38
C GLY A 205 -15.11 -1.36 -1.07
N GLY A 206 -15.21 -2.64 -0.70
CA GLY A 206 -15.87 -3.13 0.51
C GLY A 206 -14.91 -3.28 1.70
N PRO A 207 -14.40 -4.49 2.00
CA PRO A 207 -13.58 -4.71 3.18
C PRO A 207 -12.24 -3.98 3.15
N GLY A 208 -11.59 -3.79 2.00
CA GLY A 208 -10.32 -3.04 1.90
C GLY A 208 -10.48 -1.61 2.45
N ASN A 209 -11.28 -0.79 1.77
CA ASN A 209 -11.58 0.58 2.19
C ASN A 209 -12.30 0.67 3.55
N GLY A 210 -13.17 -0.29 3.86
CA GLY A 210 -13.88 -0.32 5.15
C GLY A 210 -12.95 -0.50 6.33
N LEU A 211 -11.99 -1.43 6.23
CA LEU A 211 -11.01 -1.68 7.29
C LEU A 211 -10.04 -0.50 7.46
N TYR A 212 -9.60 0.13 6.36
CA TYR A 212 -8.84 1.38 6.48
C TYR A 212 -9.62 2.46 7.21
N THR A 213 -10.90 2.64 6.88
CA THR A 213 -11.76 3.61 7.54
C THR A 213 -11.92 3.32 9.02
N VAL A 214 -12.11 2.05 9.40
CA VAL A 214 -12.16 1.63 10.82
C VAL A 214 -10.84 1.94 11.53
N ALA A 215 -9.70 1.63 10.92
CA ALA A 215 -8.39 1.94 11.49
C ALA A 215 -8.18 3.45 11.67
N GLY A 216 -8.53 4.26 10.67
CA GLY A 216 -8.47 5.72 10.75
C GLY A 216 -9.39 6.29 11.84
N ALA A 217 -10.61 5.78 11.96
CA ALA A 217 -11.54 6.16 13.03
C ALA A 217 -11.01 5.76 14.41
N LEU A 218 -10.39 4.59 14.54
CA LEU A 218 -9.76 4.14 15.79
C LEU A 218 -8.61 5.06 16.21
N LEU A 219 -7.71 5.39 15.28
CA LEU A 219 -6.62 6.35 15.52
C LEU A 219 -7.17 7.73 15.89
N THR A 220 -8.26 8.16 15.24
CA THR A 220 -8.96 9.42 15.54
C THR A 220 -9.45 9.45 16.99
N LEU A 221 -10.14 8.40 17.42
CA LEU A 221 -10.65 8.27 18.79
C LEU A 221 -9.52 8.20 19.82
N ALA A 222 -8.41 7.56 19.47
CA ALA A 222 -7.24 7.44 20.34
C ALA A 222 -6.37 8.71 20.40
N THR A 223 -6.59 9.69 19.51
CA THR A 223 -5.78 10.92 19.43
C THR A 223 -6.31 11.98 20.41
N PRO A 224 -5.59 12.30 21.50
CA PRO A 224 -6.06 13.30 22.45
C PRO A 224 -6.11 14.68 21.81
N GLY A 225 -7.18 15.43 22.10
CA GLY A 225 -7.25 16.85 21.73
C GLY A 225 -7.63 17.15 20.28
N LEU A 226 -7.97 16.14 19.47
CA LEU A 226 -8.56 16.37 18.16
C LEU A 226 -9.96 16.99 18.32
N LYS A 227 -10.07 18.31 18.13
CA LYS A 227 -11.30 19.09 18.39
C LYS A 227 -11.56 20.11 17.29
N GLY A 228 -12.78 20.66 17.30
CA GLY A 228 -13.19 21.75 16.42
C GLY A 228 -13.26 21.34 14.95
N TRP A 229 -12.88 22.26 14.06
CA TRP A 229 -12.99 22.08 12.61
C TRP A 229 -12.18 20.89 12.08
N LEU A 230 -11.02 20.58 12.67
CA LEU A 230 -10.19 19.47 12.24
C LEU A 230 -10.85 18.12 12.55
N ALA A 231 -11.53 18.01 13.69
CA ALA A 231 -12.31 16.81 14.03
C ALA A 231 -13.49 16.62 13.07
N ILE A 232 -14.21 17.70 12.73
CA ILE A 232 -15.30 17.64 11.74
C ILE A 232 -14.76 17.16 10.40
N TRP A 233 -13.63 17.72 9.93
CA TRP A 233 -13.01 17.30 8.68
C TRP A 233 -12.61 15.81 8.71
N THR A 234 -11.94 15.36 9.78
CA THR A 234 -11.57 13.96 9.96
C THR A 234 -12.77 13.02 9.92
N TRP A 235 -13.86 13.35 10.64
CA TRP A 235 -15.05 12.51 10.65
C TRP A 235 -15.83 12.52 9.33
N THR A 236 -15.80 13.62 8.57
CA THR A 236 -16.36 13.66 7.21
C THR A 236 -15.62 12.72 6.26
N ILE A 237 -14.28 12.65 6.36
CA ILE A 237 -13.45 11.71 5.60
C ILE A 237 -13.87 10.28 5.92
N TRP A 238 -13.96 9.91 7.21
CA TRP A 238 -14.37 8.57 7.59
C TRP A 238 -15.82 8.26 7.21
N GLY A 239 -16.73 9.24 7.30
CA GLY A 239 -18.09 9.12 6.80
C GLY A 239 -18.13 8.78 5.30
N ALA A 240 -17.29 9.44 4.49
CA ALA A 240 -17.16 9.11 3.07
C ALA A 240 -16.57 7.71 2.84
N GLY A 241 -15.57 7.29 3.62
CA GLY A 241 -14.99 5.95 3.57
C GLY A 241 -15.97 4.83 3.95
N PHE A 242 -16.77 5.03 4.99
CA PHE A 242 -17.86 4.10 5.34
C PHE A 242 -18.93 4.06 4.25
N GLY A 243 -19.31 5.23 3.72
CA GLY A 243 -20.25 5.33 2.61
C GLY A 243 -19.79 4.55 1.38
N LEU A 244 -18.50 4.64 1.03
CA LEU A 244 -17.89 3.87 -0.05
C LEU A 244 -18.11 2.35 0.14
N SER A 245 -17.83 1.86 1.35
CA SER A 245 -17.99 0.43 1.67
C SER A 245 -19.45 0.00 1.58
N VAL A 246 -20.36 0.79 2.16
CA VAL A 246 -21.80 0.53 2.13
C VAL A 246 -22.33 0.49 0.68
N PHE A 247 -21.97 1.48 -0.14
CA PHE A 247 -22.40 1.52 -1.54
C PHE A 247 -21.79 0.40 -2.37
N THR A 248 -20.57 -0.04 -2.07
CA THR A 248 -19.97 -1.21 -2.71
C THR A 248 -20.78 -2.47 -2.41
N PHE A 249 -21.10 -2.73 -1.14
CA PHE A 249 -21.93 -3.89 -0.77
C PHE A 249 -23.35 -3.82 -1.35
N ALA A 250 -23.89 -2.62 -1.54
CA ALA A 250 -25.18 -2.40 -2.18
C ALA A 250 -25.15 -2.47 -3.72
N GLY A 251 -23.98 -2.63 -4.35
CA GLY A 251 -23.84 -2.60 -5.80
C GLY A 251 -24.13 -1.24 -6.46
N ASN A 252 -24.05 -0.15 -5.68
CA ASN A 252 -24.34 1.21 -6.16
C ASN A 252 -23.05 1.92 -6.57
N PHE A 253 -22.60 1.71 -7.82
CA PHE A 253 -21.35 2.26 -8.33
C PHE A 253 -21.33 3.80 -8.44
N VAL A 254 -22.50 4.45 -8.58
CA VAL A 254 -22.58 5.92 -8.53
C VAL A 254 -22.28 6.41 -7.13
N GLY A 255 -22.86 5.77 -6.11
CA GLY A 255 -22.58 6.05 -4.71
C GLY A 255 -21.09 5.84 -4.37
N VAL A 256 -20.50 4.75 -4.85
CA VAL A 256 -19.05 4.50 -4.73
C VAL A 256 -18.25 5.64 -5.35
N ALA A 257 -18.55 6.05 -6.59
CA ALA A 257 -17.84 7.14 -7.26
C ALA A 257 -17.94 8.48 -6.51
N VAL A 258 -19.12 8.82 -6.00
CA VAL A 258 -19.34 10.05 -5.21
C VAL A 258 -18.57 10.00 -3.90
N CYS A 259 -18.66 8.89 -3.16
CA CYS A 259 -17.91 8.70 -1.91
C CYS A 259 -16.40 8.75 -2.13
N SER A 260 -15.88 8.11 -3.18
CA SER A 260 -14.46 8.22 -3.57
C SER A 260 -14.05 9.66 -3.83
N ALA A 261 -14.84 10.40 -4.63
CA ALA A 261 -14.52 11.78 -4.97
C ALA A 261 -14.46 12.67 -3.73
N VAL A 262 -15.44 12.57 -2.83
CA VAL A 262 -15.46 13.30 -1.55
C VAL A 262 -14.30 12.88 -0.66
N LEU A 263 -14.06 11.56 -0.55
CA LEU A 263 -12.99 11.00 0.29
C LEU A 263 -11.64 11.58 -0.12
N PHE A 264 -11.22 11.45 -1.39
CA PHE A 264 -9.90 11.90 -1.81
C PHE A 264 -9.76 13.43 -1.87
N ALA A 265 -10.83 14.15 -2.22
CA ALA A 265 -10.83 15.61 -2.20
C ALA A 265 -10.60 16.17 -0.79
N LEU A 266 -11.09 15.48 0.24
CA LEU A 266 -10.91 15.87 1.63
C LEU A 266 -9.65 15.26 2.25
N PHE A 267 -9.35 13.99 1.99
CA PHE A 267 -8.28 13.22 2.63
C PHE A 267 -6.88 13.73 2.27
N CYS A 268 -6.61 13.99 0.99
CA CYS A 268 -5.27 14.41 0.55
C CYS A 268 -4.83 15.74 1.19
N PRO A 269 -5.60 16.84 1.13
CA PRO A 269 -5.26 18.06 1.86
C PRO A 269 -5.28 17.88 3.38
N TRP A 270 -6.19 17.05 3.91
CA TRP A 270 -6.24 16.74 5.33
C TRP A 270 -4.95 16.09 5.82
N CYS A 271 -4.39 15.10 5.11
CA CYS A 271 -3.12 14.46 5.48
C CYS A 271 -1.98 15.45 5.65
N VAL A 272 -1.89 16.45 4.78
CA VAL A 272 -0.87 17.52 4.86
C VAL A 272 -1.08 18.39 6.10
N VAL A 273 -2.32 18.83 6.33
CA VAL A 273 -2.68 19.70 7.48
C VAL A 273 -2.51 18.95 8.80
N PHE A 274 -3.02 17.73 8.87
CA PHE A 274 -2.95 16.84 10.02
C PHE A 274 -1.49 16.48 10.33
N GLY A 275 -0.71 16.15 9.30
CA GLY A 275 0.73 15.92 9.38
C GLY A 275 1.47 17.06 10.06
N ARG A 276 1.19 18.31 9.67
CA ARG A 276 1.82 19.51 10.28
C ARG A 276 1.38 19.78 11.71
N ARG A 277 0.16 19.39 12.09
CA ARG A 277 -0.39 19.62 13.43
C ARG A 277 0.10 18.63 14.47
N LEU A 278 0.47 17.43 14.02
CA LEU A 278 0.92 16.32 14.86
C LEU A 278 2.43 16.03 14.76
N ALA A 279 3.13 16.64 13.79
CA ALA A 279 4.58 16.61 13.71
C ALA A 279 5.22 17.35 14.89
#